data_AF-A0A1H1QD90-F1
#
_entry.id   AF-A0A1H1QD90-F1
#
_cell.length_a   1.000
_cell.length_b   1.000
_cell.length_c   1.000
_cell.angle_alpha   90.00
_cell.angle_beta   90.00
_cell.angle_gamma   90.00
#
_symmetry.space_group_name_H-M   'P 1'
#
loop_
_entity.id
_entity.type
_entity.pdbx_description
1 polymer ?
#
loop_
_entity_poly.entity_id
_entity_poly.type
_entity_poly.pdbx_seq_one_letter_code
_entity_poly.pdbx_strand_id
1 'polypeptide(L)'
;MVKKKSLLLLLLFLFSGLVFSQTIKEDNFNIKKIIDFKDINNDSLIYYANKLKSSKNLCNYYHALNTEATAFYQKGNLKKAEVNVLRILDSLENKEEICFIKNKNTALNRLFWIYKNQNKFQEAFNVIIKRRKVLNSLPIKDNYFNVNNISLDKSLATIKKILGLHEEARTILKEMLPKLPSIYKGFNENDYTLKLNISSTLNTIGESYLESNKENTKNYLDSASVYFKKAFEVAKTFNPPHKNSEVLYQLRIAEILIAKEDFKEALKIIQKNDIIHKEFRVNQLINSLKAICFYQLKDNDSTLYYSKQFLKEHSKKSIVKKSVISIYDILANQYYKNKQIDSAYKYSELTIAELKVLNENKNEANKSHYLYDYKNAQELNKLILKKGKKTNNYYIIILLIIILLGIFTVYFLLKRNKKTSKDLTEIKTEINEKPLPQKKEYNIDEKLEKTLLNGINELEKNKDFLDPNFSINGLAKKLNTNTSYLSYIINKESNQSFKQYITELRIEYLIKRLIEEKKFRNYTIKSLAEEIGYTNASAFTRAFKKYKGITPSDFIKSLKEN
;
A
#
# COMPACT_ATOMS: atom_id res chain seq x y z
N MET A 1 -58.54 47.05 35.39
CA MET A 1 -57.90 45.90 34.70
C MET A 1 -56.78 46.28 33.70
N VAL A 2 -56.65 47.55 33.28
CA VAL A 2 -55.68 48.00 32.26
C VAL A 2 -54.23 48.13 32.79
N LYS A 3 -54.01 48.51 34.06
CA LYS A 3 -52.66 48.66 34.65
C LYS A 3 -51.87 47.35 34.82
N LYS A 4 -52.52 46.20 35.06
CA LYS A 4 -51.84 44.89 35.20
C LYS A 4 -51.36 44.31 33.87
N LYS A 5 -52.07 44.58 32.75
CA LYS A 5 -51.63 44.15 31.40
C LYS A 5 -50.40 44.93 30.92
N SER A 6 -50.31 46.23 31.24
CA SER A 6 -49.15 47.07 30.90
C SER A 6 -47.87 46.63 31.64
N LEU A 7 -47.97 46.26 32.93
CA LEU A 7 -46.82 45.78 33.72
C LEU A 7 -46.29 44.42 33.22
N LEU A 8 -47.18 43.51 32.79
CA LEU A 8 -46.81 42.20 32.24
C LEU A 8 -46.12 42.35 30.87
N LEU A 9 -46.59 43.26 30.02
CA LEU A 9 -45.95 43.62 28.76
C LEU A 9 -44.58 44.24 29.00
N LEU A 10 -44.43 45.13 29.98
CA LEU A 10 -43.15 45.76 30.33
C LEU A 10 -42.14 44.72 30.85
N LEU A 11 -42.58 43.77 31.66
CA LEU A 11 -41.76 42.64 32.13
C LEU A 11 -41.37 41.71 30.97
N LEU A 12 -42.28 41.40 30.04
CA LEU A 12 -41.96 40.62 28.84
C LEU A 12 -40.96 41.34 27.91
N PHE A 13 -41.04 42.67 27.80
CA PHE A 13 -40.06 43.49 27.07
C PHE A 13 -38.69 43.55 27.77
N LEU A 14 -38.65 43.61 29.10
CA LEU A 14 -37.40 43.57 29.86
C LEU A 14 -36.75 42.18 29.81
N PHE A 15 -37.54 41.10 29.89
CA PHE A 15 -37.05 39.73 29.74
C PHE A 15 -36.56 39.44 28.31
N SER A 16 -37.24 39.93 27.28
CA SER A 16 -36.78 39.77 25.90
C SER A 16 -35.48 40.54 25.63
N GLY A 17 -35.32 41.73 26.22
CA GLY A 17 -34.07 42.52 26.18
C GLY A 17 -32.90 41.82 26.89
N LEU A 18 -33.13 41.21 28.05
CA LEU A 18 -32.10 40.45 28.78
C LEU A 18 -31.66 39.19 28.03
N VAL A 19 -32.61 38.42 27.48
CA VAL A 19 -32.30 37.22 26.68
C VAL A 19 -31.54 37.60 25.41
N PHE A 20 -31.93 38.68 24.72
CA PHE A 20 -31.23 39.14 23.52
C PHE A 20 -29.79 39.60 23.83
N SER A 21 -29.60 40.35 24.93
CA SER A 21 -28.28 40.76 25.42
C SER A 21 -27.39 39.56 25.79
N GLN A 22 -27.96 38.53 26.42
CA GLN A 22 -27.24 37.30 26.76
C GLN A 22 -26.82 36.53 25.49
N THR A 23 -27.69 36.43 24.48
CA THR A 23 -27.34 35.78 23.20
C THR A 23 -26.25 36.52 22.43
N ILE A 24 -26.25 37.87 22.42
CA ILE A 24 -25.18 38.67 21.79
C ILE A 24 -23.84 38.45 22.49
N LYS A 25 -23.86 38.40 23.83
CA LYS A 25 -22.65 38.15 24.63
C LYS A 25 -22.06 36.76 24.35
N GLU A 26 -22.92 35.75 24.19
CA GLU A 26 -22.51 34.38 23.85
C GLU A 26 -21.97 34.27 22.42
N ASP A 27 -22.62 34.89 21.44
CA ASP A 27 -22.14 34.93 20.04
C ASP A 27 -20.77 35.59 19.94
N ASN A 28 -20.59 36.76 20.57
CA ASN A 28 -19.32 37.47 20.57
C ASN A 28 -18.21 36.66 21.24
N PHE A 29 -18.53 35.93 22.32
CA PHE A 29 -17.59 35.02 22.96
C PHE A 29 -17.16 33.88 22.03
N ASN A 30 -18.12 33.22 21.37
CA ASN A 30 -17.85 32.13 20.44
C ASN A 30 -17.05 32.62 19.22
N ILE A 31 -17.36 33.79 18.66
CA ILE A 31 -16.61 34.41 17.56
C ILE A 31 -15.17 34.70 17.99
N LYS A 32 -14.96 35.27 19.18
CA LYS A 32 -13.61 35.51 19.72
C LYS A 32 -12.84 34.20 19.83
N LYS A 33 -13.45 33.15 20.37
CA LYS A 33 -12.82 31.83 20.47
C LYS A 33 -12.51 31.21 19.12
N ILE A 34 -13.37 31.40 18.11
CA ILE A 34 -13.08 30.97 16.74
C ILE A 34 -11.82 31.67 16.22
N ILE A 35 -11.65 32.97 16.47
CA ILE A 35 -10.45 33.72 16.07
C ILE A 35 -9.22 33.21 16.83
N ASP A 36 -9.32 33.01 18.15
CA ASP A 36 -8.22 32.55 19.00
C ASP A 36 -7.70 31.16 18.55
N PHE A 37 -8.59 30.24 18.19
CA PHE A 37 -8.22 28.87 17.78
C PHE A 37 -7.96 28.71 16.30
N LYS A 38 -8.21 29.76 15.51
CA LYS A 38 -7.94 29.77 14.08
C LYS A 38 -6.44 29.54 13.86
N ASP A 39 -6.13 28.47 13.16
CA ASP A 39 -4.76 28.01 12.85
C ASP A 39 -3.98 27.37 14.02
N ILE A 40 -4.65 27.13 15.17
CA ILE A 40 -4.05 26.45 16.34
C ILE A 40 -4.68 25.06 16.56
N ASN A 41 -6.01 24.99 16.69
CA ASN A 41 -6.70 23.76 17.06
C ASN A 41 -8.02 23.59 16.29
N ASN A 42 -8.05 22.60 15.40
CA ASN A 42 -9.22 22.32 14.56
C ASN A 42 -10.43 21.75 15.34
N ASP A 43 -10.21 21.06 16.46
CA ASP A 43 -11.29 20.48 17.27
C ASP A 43 -12.00 21.57 18.06
N SER A 44 -11.24 22.47 18.69
CA SER A 44 -11.76 23.69 19.32
C SER A 44 -12.49 24.57 18.30
N LEU A 45 -11.94 24.72 17.09
CA LEU A 45 -12.56 25.48 16.02
C LEU A 45 -13.95 24.92 15.66
N ILE A 46 -14.08 23.59 15.53
CA ILE A 46 -15.36 22.92 15.27
C ILE A 46 -16.31 23.06 16.47
N TYR A 47 -15.80 22.94 17.69
CA TYR A 47 -16.59 23.08 18.91
C TYR A 47 -17.29 24.45 18.98
N TYR A 48 -16.52 25.54 18.85
CA TYR A 48 -17.08 26.89 18.93
C TYR A 48 -17.91 27.25 17.69
N ALA A 49 -17.59 26.70 16.51
CA ALA A 49 -18.47 26.81 15.36
C ALA A 49 -19.83 26.14 15.63
N ASN A 50 -19.85 24.95 16.21
CA ASN A 50 -21.11 24.27 16.53
C ASN A 50 -21.95 25.03 17.56
N LYS A 51 -21.32 25.68 18.55
CA LYS A 51 -22.01 26.60 19.46
C LYS A 51 -22.56 27.82 18.73
N LEU A 52 -21.80 28.43 17.82
CA LEU A 52 -22.27 29.59 17.06
C LEU A 52 -23.40 29.25 16.07
N LYS A 53 -23.55 28.00 15.64
CA LYS A 53 -24.68 27.57 14.79
C LYS A 53 -26.05 27.72 15.47
N SER A 54 -26.14 27.74 16.80
CA SER A 54 -27.42 28.00 17.48
C SER A 54 -27.76 29.49 17.59
N SER A 55 -26.93 30.38 17.03
CA SER A 55 -27.21 31.81 16.95
C SER A 55 -28.52 32.10 16.22
N LYS A 56 -29.33 33.00 16.79
CA LYS A 56 -30.51 33.57 16.12
C LYS A 56 -30.13 34.58 15.02
N ASN A 57 -28.91 35.13 15.08
CA ASN A 57 -28.37 35.97 14.02
C ASN A 57 -27.88 35.10 12.85
N LEU A 58 -28.52 35.25 11.70
CA LEU A 58 -28.23 34.45 10.51
C LEU A 58 -26.82 34.72 9.93
N CYS A 59 -26.28 35.93 10.09
CA CYS A 59 -24.90 36.23 9.70
C CYS A 59 -23.89 35.39 10.49
N ASN A 60 -24.12 35.24 11.80
CA ASN A 60 -23.30 34.43 12.70
C ASN A 60 -23.45 32.93 12.42
N TYR A 61 -24.66 32.49 12.08
CA TYR A 61 -24.90 31.12 11.61
C TYR A 61 -24.05 30.77 10.38
N TYR A 62 -24.04 31.62 9.34
CA TYR A 62 -23.18 31.37 8.17
C TYR A 62 -21.68 31.54 8.46
N HIS A 63 -21.32 32.41 9.41
CA HIS A 63 -19.94 32.49 9.89
C HIS A 63 -19.50 31.17 10.53
N ALA A 64 -20.37 30.55 11.31
CA ALA A 64 -20.15 29.24 11.91
C ALA A 64 -19.98 28.13 10.85
N LEU A 65 -20.83 28.11 9.81
CA LEU A 65 -20.71 27.16 8.71
C LEU A 65 -19.40 27.33 7.91
N ASN A 66 -18.99 28.57 7.63
CA ASN A 66 -17.71 28.88 7.01
C ASN A 66 -16.51 28.42 7.86
N THR A 67 -16.64 28.54 9.18
CA THR A 67 -15.63 28.10 10.16
C THR A 67 -15.51 26.59 10.17
N GLU A 68 -16.62 25.87 10.18
CA GLU A 68 -16.63 24.40 10.09
C GLU A 68 -16.03 23.90 8.77
N ALA A 69 -16.39 24.51 7.64
CA ALA A 69 -15.80 24.18 6.35
C ALA A 69 -14.28 24.40 6.33
N THR A 70 -13.82 25.47 6.98
CA THR A 70 -12.38 25.74 7.18
C THR A 70 -11.70 24.65 8.00
N ALA A 71 -12.32 24.19 9.09
CA ALA A 71 -11.77 23.12 9.90
C ALA A 71 -11.67 21.79 9.13
N PHE A 72 -12.69 21.42 8.33
CA PHE A 72 -12.61 20.23 7.47
C PHE A 72 -11.49 20.33 6.44
N TYR A 73 -11.33 21.51 5.82
CA TYR A 73 -10.23 21.77 4.92
C TYR A 73 -8.86 21.61 5.61
N GLN A 74 -8.66 22.19 6.79
CA GLN A 74 -7.40 22.09 7.57
C GLN A 74 -7.12 20.64 8.00
N LYS A 75 -8.15 19.86 8.30
CA LYS A 75 -8.04 18.42 8.58
C LYS A 75 -7.67 17.60 7.33
N GLY A 76 -7.81 18.15 6.12
CA GLY A 76 -7.54 17.50 4.84
C GLY A 76 -8.77 16.83 4.20
N ASN A 77 -9.95 16.98 4.78
CA ASN A 77 -11.20 16.46 4.22
C ASN A 77 -11.77 17.45 3.19
N LEU A 78 -11.12 17.51 2.02
CA LEU A 78 -11.46 18.46 0.96
C LEU A 78 -12.88 18.27 0.42
N LYS A 79 -13.34 17.02 0.27
CA LYS A 79 -14.69 16.71 -0.23
C LYS A 79 -15.78 17.25 0.70
N LYS A 80 -15.67 17.00 2.01
CA LYS A 80 -16.66 17.50 2.98
C LYS A 80 -16.64 19.02 3.07
N ALA A 81 -15.45 19.63 3.01
CA ALA A 81 -15.33 21.08 2.97
C ALA A 81 -16.00 21.67 1.72
N GLU A 82 -15.80 21.07 0.54
CA GLU A 82 -16.40 21.48 -0.73
C GLU A 82 -17.93 21.48 -0.67
N VAL A 83 -18.52 20.36 -0.24
CA VAL A 83 -19.98 20.22 -0.10
C VAL A 83 -20.55 21.28 0.83
N ASN A 84 -19.91 21.51 1.99
CA ASN A 84 -20.38 22.53 2.92
C ASN A 84 -20.30 23.95 2.33
N VAL A 85 -19.21 24.27 1.63
CA VAL A 85 -19.02 25.58 1.00
C VAL A 85 -20.05 25.82 -0.11
N LEU A 86 -20.29 24.84 -0.97
CA LEU A 86 -21.27 24.95 -2.04
C LEU A 86 -22.69 25.17 -1.48
N ARG A 87 -23.06 24.46 -0.41
CA ARG A 87 -24.34 24.68 0.28
C ARG A 87 -24.48 26.09 0.85
N ILE A 88 -23.42 26.63 1.45
CA ILE A 88 -23.40 28.02 1.95
C ILE A 88 -23.64 29.00 0.79
N LEU A 89 -22.96 28.80 -0.34
CA LEU A 89 -23.06 29.70 -1.49
C LEU A 89 -24.47 29.69 -2.10
N ASP A 90 -25.06 28.50 -2.23
CA ASP A 90 -26.43 28.29 -2.70
C ASP A 90 -27.45 29.02 -1.79
N SER A 91 -27.36 28.78 -0.48
CA SER A 91 -28.26 29.44 0.48
C SER A 91 -28.12 30.96 0.58
N LEU A 92 -26.98 31.50 0.14
CA LEU A 92 -26.68 32.93 0.18
C LEU A 92 -26.86 33.63 -1.18
N GLU A 93 -27.26 32.93 -2.24
CA GLU A 93 -27.22 33.44 -3.62
C GLU A 93 -27.87 34.83 -3.74
N ASN A 94 -29.13 34.95 -3.32
CA ASN A 94 -29.95 36.17 -3.46
C ASN A 94 -29.85 37.15 -2.28
N LYS A 95 -28.91 36.94 -1.34
CA LYS A 95 -28.77 37.79 -0.14
C LYS A 95 -27.71 38.88 -0.33
N GLU A 96 -28.11 40.14 -0.35
CA GLU A 96 -27.22 41.28 -0.70
C GLU A 96 -26.75 42.10 0.51
N GLU A 97 -27.24 41.80 1.71
CA GLU A 97 -26.77 42.52 2.91
C GLU A 97 -25.26 42.32 3.12
N ILE A 98 -24.60 43.35 3.66
CA ILE A 98 -23.14 43.40 3.82
C ILE A 98 -22.60 42.14 4.51
N CYS A 99 -23.27 41.64 5.56
CA CYS A 99 -22.81 40.45 6.28
C CYS A 99 -22.84 39.19 5.41
N PHE A 100 -23.83 39.04 4.53
CA PHE A 100 -23.96 37.90 3.64
C PHE A 100 -22.97 37.98 2.48
N ILE A 101 -22.70 39.18 1.97
CA ILE A 101 -21.60 39.41 1.02
C ILE A 101 -20.25 38.97 1.62
N LYS A 102 -19.96 39.36 2.88
CA LYS A 102 -18.73 38.96 3.58
C LYS A 102 -18.65 37.43 3.79
N ASN A 103 -19.76 36.78 4.09
CA ASN A 103 -19.85 35.31 4.19
C ASN A 103 -19.66 34.62 2.81
N LYS A 104 -20.27 35.15 1.74
CA LYS A 104 -20.06 34.66 0.36
C LYS A 104 -18.60 34.79 -0.06
N ASN A 105 -17.96 35.93 0.21
CA ASN A 105 -16.53 36.12 -0.07
C ASN A 105 -15.64 35.12 0.69
N THR A 106 -15.96 34.84 1.95
CA THR A 106 -15.25 33.84 2.78
C THR A 106 -15.40 32.43 2.21
N ALA A 107 -16.62 32.05 1.84
CA ALA A 107 -16.94 30.76 1.22
C ALA A 107 -16.23 30.59 -0.13
N LEU A 108 -16.27 31.61 -1.00
CA LEU A 108 -15.57 31.58 -2.30
C LEU A 108 -14.06 31.51 -2.14
N ASN A 109 -13.47 32.22 -1.17
CA ASN A 109 -12.04 32.09 -0.87
C ASN A 109 -11.70 30.65 -0.48
N ARG A 110 -12.51 30.00 0.36
CA ARG A 110 -12.31 28.59 0.72
C ARG A 110 -12.44 27.67 -0.50
N LEU A 111 -13.45 27.89 -1.35
CA LEU A 111 -13.68 27.11 -2.56
C LEU A 111 -12.48 27.19 -3.52
N PHE A 112 -11.90 28.39 -3.68
CA PHE A 112 -10.69 28.59 -4.48
C PHE A 112 -9.55 27.68 -4.01
N TRP A 113 -9.26 27.66 -2.70
CA TRP A 113 -8.18 26.83 -2.15
C TRP A 113 -8.47 25.34 -2.24
N ILE A 114 -9.75 24.94 -2.16
CA ILE A 114 -10.18 23.55 -2.36
C ILE A 114 -9.90 23.14 -3.81
N TYR A 115 -10.39 23.90 -4.79
CA TYR A 115 -10.20 23.60 -6.21
C TYR A 115 -8.73 23.64 -6.61
N LYS A 116 -7.97 24.64 -6.17
CA LYS A 116 -6.52 24.70 -6.38
C LYS A 116 -5.83 23.42 -5.86
N ASN A 117 -6.16 22.96 -4.66
CA ASN A 117 -5.53 21.77 -4.06
C ASN A 117 -6.02 20.44 -4.67
N GLN A 118 -7.19 20.44 -5.30
CA GLN A 118 -7.69 19.34 -6.13
C GLN A 118 -7.15 19.39 -7.57
N ASN A 119 -6.30 20.36 -7.90
CA ASN A 119 -5.84 20.69 -9.24
C ASN A 119 -6.93 21.12 -10.23
N LYS A 120 -8.13 21.48 -9.77
CA LYS A 120 -9.22 22.01 -10.61
C LYS A 120 -8.96 23.49 -10.94
N PHE A 121 -7.95 23.76 -11.79
CA PHE A 121 -7.43 25.13 -11.97
C PHE A 121 -8.40 26.05 -12.72
N GLN A 122 -9.17 25.52 -13.67
CA GLN A 122 -10.18 26.29 -14.39
C GLN A 122 -11.31 26.72 -13.45
N GLU A 123 -11.79 25.81 -12.61
CA GLU A 123 -12.81 26.08 -11.62
C GLU A 123 -12.29 27.06 -10.55
N ALA A 124 -11.03 26.91 -10.12
CA ALA A 124 -10.39 27.87 -9.24
C ALA A 124 -10.33 29.29 -9.86
N PHE A 125 -10.02 29.40 -11.16
CA PHE A 125 -10.04 30.66 -11.90
C PHE A 125 -11.46 31.26 -11.97
N ASN A 126 -12.47 30.45 -12.30
CA ASN A 126 -13.87 30.88 -12.31
C ASN A 126 -14.34 31.37 -10.93
N VAL A 127 -13.90 30.71 -9.85
CA VAL A 127 -14.18 31.15 -8.47
C VAL A 127 -13.55 32.51 -8.16
N ILE A 128 -12.33 32.81 -8.67
CA ILE A 128 -11.72 34.14 -8.53
C ILE A 128 -12.61 35.21 -9.19
N ILE A 129 -13.11 34.96 -10.40
CA ILE A 129 -14.01 35.89 -11.11
C ILE A 129 -15.29 36.11 -10.29
N LYS A 130 -15.93 35.04 -9.81
CA LYS A 130 -17.14 35.12 -8.99
C LYS A 130 -16.87 35.90 -7.68
N ARG A 131 -15.74 35.63 -7.01
CA ARG A 131 -15.34 36.30 -5.77
C ARG A 131 -15.06 37.78 -5.99
N ARG A 132 -14.45 38.16 -7.11
CA ARG A 132 -14.23 39.57 -7.47
C ARG A 132 -15.55 40.31 -7.67
N LYS A 133 -16.55 39.71 -8.33
CA LYS A 133 -17.90 40.27 -8.46
C LYS A 133 -18.56 40.49 -7.08
N VAL A 134 -18.52 39.48 -6.21
CA VAL A 134 -19.06 39.57 -4.83
C VAL A 134 -18.34 40.64 -4.01
N LEU A 135 -17.02 40.77 -4.12
CA LEU A 135 -16.28 41.78 -3.36
C LEU A 135 -16.59 43.20 -3.85
N ASN A 136 -16.73 43.38 -5.17
CA ASN A 136 -17.07 44.66 -5.79
C ASN A 136 -18.50 45.11 -5.53
N SER A 137 -19.40 44.21 -5.11
CA SER A 137 -20.76 44.58 -4.71
C SER A 137 -20.85 45.17 -3.30
N LEU A 138 -19.73 45.24 -2.56
CA LEU A 138 -19.72 45.95 -1.28
C LEU A 138 -19.90 47.46 -1.50
N PRO A 139 -20.81 48.11 -0.76
CA PRO A 139 -21.05 49.55 -0.91
C PRO A 139 -19.87 50.39 -0.42
N ILE A 140 -19.12 49.89 0.56
CA ILE A 140 -18.00 50.59 1.19
C ILE A 140 -16.70 49.83 0.89
N LYS A 141 -15.74 50.51 0.27
CA LYS A 141 -14.40 49.98 -0.03
C LYS A 141 -13.42 50.27 1.11
N ASP A 142 -13.74 49.73 2.27
CA ASP A 142 -12.96 49.88 3.50
C ASP A 142 -11.70 48.99 3.51
N ASN A 143 -11.09 48.89 4.69
CA ASN A 143 -9.96 48.02 4.94
C ASN A 143 -10.26 46.53 4.63
N TYR A 144 -11.48 46.05 4.90
CA TYR A 144 -11.88 44.69 4.56
C TYR A 144 -11.85 44.47 3.04
N PHE A 145 -12.35 45.43 2.26
CA PHE A 145 -12.29 45.39 0.80
C PHE A 145 -10.83 45.30 0.31
N ASN A 146 -9.96 46.21 0.79
CA ASN A 146 -8.57 46.28 0.36
C ASN A 146 -7.79 44.99 0.63
N VAL A 147 -7.91 44.43 1.84
CA VAL A 147 -7.27 43.16 2.20
C VAL A 147 -7.74 42.00 1.32
N ASN A 148 -9.05 41.92 1.07
CA ASN A 148 -9.60 40.85 0.25
C ASN A 148 -9.26 41.01 -1.23
N ASN A 149 -9.11 42.25 -1.71
CA ASN A 149 -8.69 42.51 -3.08
C ASN A 149 -7.22 42.10 -3.30
N ILE A 150 -6.34 42.41 -2.36
CA ILE A 150 -4.95 41.91 -2.36
C ILE A 150 -4.92 40.38 -2.29
N SER A 151 -5.76 39.78 -1.43
CA SER A 151 -5.89 38.31 -1.36
C SER A 151 -6.33 37.70 -2.70
N LEU A 152 -7.24 38.37 -3.43
CA LEU A 152 -7.68 37.95 -4.77
C LEU A 152 -6.56 38.04 -5.80
N ASP A 153 -5.81 39.14 -5.83
CA ASP A 153 -4.71 39.34 -6.76
C ASP A 153 -3.60 38.31 -6.53
N LYS A 154 -3.30 37.99 -5.27
CA LYS A 154 -2.39 36.89 -4.90
C LYS A 154 -2.90 35.52 -5.37
N SER A 155 -4.19 35.24 -5.21
CA SER A 155 -4.83 34.01 -5.72
C SER A 155 -4.74 33.91 -7.25
N LEU A 156 -4.99 35.01 -7.95
CA LEU A 156 -4.90 35.10 -9.41
C LEU A 156 -3.48 34.88 -9.90
N ALA A 157 -2.50 35.57 -9.32
CA ALA A 157 -1.08 35.38 -9.63
C ALA A 157 -0.62 33.94 -9.37
N THR A 158 -1.11 33.32 -8.28
CA THR A 158 -0.82 31.91 -7.97
C THR A 158 -1.33 30.97 -9.05
N ILE A 159 -2.57 31.15 -9.52
CA ILE A 159 -3.12 30.32 -10.60
C ILE A 159 -2.39 30.57 -11.91
N LYS A 160 -2.15 31.84 -12.28
CA LYS A 160 -1.41 32.20 -13.49
C LYS A 160 -0.02 31.56 -13.50
N LYS A 161 0.71 31.60 -12.37
CA LYS A 161 2.00 30.91 -12.21
C LYS A 161 1.87 29.40 -12.45
N ILE A 162 0.89 28.73 -11.83
CA ILE A 162 0.67 27.28 -12.00
C ILE A 162 0.34 26.90 -13.44
N LEU A 163 -0.36 27.79 -14.16
CA LEU A 163 -0.71 27.63 -15.57
C LEU A 163 0.43 27.99 -16.53
N GLY A 164 1.61 28.41 -16.05
CA GLY A 164 2.75 28.80 -16.87
C GLY A 164 2.72 30.26 -17.36
N LEU A 165 1.72 31.05 -16.96
CA LEU A 165 1.59 32.48 -17.28
C LEU A 165 2.47 33.31 -16.33
N HIS A 166 3.78 33.05 -16.39
CA HIS A 166 4.75 33.53 -15.41
C HIS A 166 4.94 35.05 -15.43
N GLU A 167 4.97 35.68 -16.60
CA GLU A 167 5.09 37.15 -16.71
C GLU A 167 3.86 37.85 -16.13
N GLU A 168 2.66 37.44 -16.52
CA GLU A 168 1.42 38.02 -15.99
C GLU A 168 1.33 37.85 -14.46
N ALA A 169 1.72 36.69 -13.93
CA ALA A 169 1.80 36.47 -12.49
C ALA A 169 2.78 37.43 -11.81
N ARG A 170 3.97 37.64 -12.38
CA ARG A 170 4.96 38.59 -11.85
C ARG A 170 4.46 40.02 -11.88
N THR A 171 3.83 40.44 -12.97
CA THR A 171 3.25 41.80 -13.11
C THR A 171 2.26 42.08 -11.98
N ILE A 172 1.29 41.20 -11.78
CA ILE A 172 0.31 41.32 -10.69
C ILE A 172 1.00 41.43 -9.32
N LEU A 173 1.97 40.55 -9.04
CA LEU A 173 2.67 40.54 -7.74
C LEU A 173 3.51 41.80 -7.51
N LYS A 174 4.17 42.33 -8.56
CA LYS A 174 5.00 43.54 -8.48
C LYS A 174 4.15 44.80 -8.30
N GLU A 175 3.00 44.89 -8.97
CA GLU A 175 2.04 46.00 -8.80
C GLU A 175 1.38 45.99 -7.41
N MET A 176 1.16 44.79 -6.86
CA MET A 176 0.56 44.58 -5.54
C MET A 176 1.52 44.92 -4.40
N LEU A 177 2.81 44.56 -4.54
CA LEU A 177 3.83 44.67 -3.49
C LEU A 177 3.93 46.06 -2.81
N PRO A 178 4.02 47.19 -3.55
CA PRO A 178 4.12 48.52 -2.93
C PRO A 178 2.86 48.95 -2.17
N LYS A 179 1.70 48.32 -2.43
CA LYS A 179 0.43 48.61 -1.77
C LYS A 179 0.30 47.90 -0.41
N LEU A 180 1.13 46.90 -0.13
CA LEU A 180 1.01 46.08 1.09
C LEU A 180 1.21 46.90 2.39
N PRO A 181 2.21 47.80 2.52
CA PRO A 181 2.40 48.57 3.75
C PRO A 181 1.18 49.43 4.10
N SER A 182 0.60 50.14 3.13
CA SER A 182 -0.60 50.95 3.39
C SER A 182 -1.82 50.13 3.78
N ILE A 183 -1.89 48.87 3.34
CA ILE A 183 -3.05 47.99 3.59
C ILE A 183 -2.92 47.25 4.92
N TYR A 184 -1.71 46.84 5.33
CA TYR A 184 -1.54 45.96 6.50
C TYR A 184 -0.84 46.60 7.70
N LYS A 185 -0.39 47.86 7.63
CA LYS A 185 0.26 48.54 8.75
C LYS A 185 -0.65 48.57 9.98
N GLY A 186 -0.15 48.10 11.12
CA GLY A 186 -0.88 48.10 12.40
C GLY A 186 -2.01 47.06 12.50
N PHE A 187 -2.09 46.07 11.60
CA PHE A 187 -3.08 45.00 11.67
C PHE A 187 -2.91 44.07 12.87
N ASN A 188 -1.67 43.87 13.28
CA ASN A 188 -1.31 43.07 14.43
C ASN A 188 0.01 43.55 15.02
N GLU A 189 0.29 43.08 16.24
CA GLU A 189 1.55 43.34 16.92
C GLU A 189 2.74 42.99 16.01
N ASN A 190 3.75 43.86 16.01
CA ASN A 190 5.00 43.70 15.26
C ASN A 190 4.85 43.59 13.72
N ASP A 191 3.70 43.99 13.16
CA ASP A 191 3.40 43.94 11.71
C ASP A 191 3.57 42.53 11.10
N TYR A 192 3.26 41.48 11.87
CA TYR A 192 3.44 40.09 11.45
C TYR A 192 2.72 39.78 10.12
N THR A 193 1.48 40.24 9.94
CA THR A 193 0.71 39.98 8.70
C THR A 193 1.32 40.68 7.50
N LEU A 194 1.83 41.90 7.68
CA LEU A 194 2.51 42.64 6.63
C LEU A 194 3.80 41.93 6.20
N LYS A 195 4.65 41.56 7.17
CA LYS A 195 5.91 40.83 6.92
C LYS A 195 5.67 39.50 6.22
N LEU A 196 4.64 38.75 6.63
CA LEU A 196 4.24 37.50 5.98
C LEU A 196 3.81 37.71 4.53
N ASN A 197 3.00 38.74 4.25
CA ASN A 197 2.55 39.00 2.90
C ASN A 197 3.67 39.51 1.99
N ILE A 198 4.56 40.37 2.48
CA ILE A 198 5.73 40.84 1.72
C ILE A 198 6.66 39.67 1.40
N SER A 199 7.14 38.94 2.42
CA SER A 199 8.08 37.82 2.23
C SER A 199 7.50 36.71 1.35
N SER A 200 6.22 36.34 1.53
CA SER A 200 5.54 35.35 0.69
C SER A 200 5.39 35.82 -0.77
N THR A 201 5.09 37.10 -0.99
CA THR A 201 4.98 37.68 -2.34
C THR A 201 6.32 37.68 -3.04
N LEU A 202 7.39 38.12 -2.37
CA LEU A 202 8.75 38.11 -2.89
C LEU A 202 9.21 36.69 -3.24
N ASN A 203 8.96 35.71 -2.35
CA ASN A 203 9.23 34.30 -2.64
C ASN A 203 8.48 33.80 -3.88
N THR A 204 7.21 34.18 -4.04
CA THR A 204 6.41 33.78 -5.21
C THR A 204 6.96 34.37 -6.51
N ILE A 205 7.46 35.61 -6.48
CA ILE A 205 8.15 36.23 -7.63
C ILE A 205 9.45 35.48 -7.94
N GLY A 206 10.26 35.16 -6.92
CA GLY A 206 11.50 34.39 -7.08
C GLY A 206 11.25 33.01 -7.69
N GLU A 207 10.24 32.29 -7.19
CA GLU A 207 9.79 31.01 -7.76
C GLU A 207 9.37 31.16 -9.22
N SER A 208 8.62 32.22 -9.56
CA SER A 208 8.19 32.45 -10.93
C SER A 208 9.39 32.65 -11.87
N TYR A 209 10.42 33.40 -11.46
CA TYR A 209 11.64 33.55 -12.25
C TYR A 209 12.43 32.25 -12.40
N LEU A 210 12.57 31.48 -11.31
CA LEU A 210 13.23 30.18 -11.32
C LEU A 210 12.56 29.20 -12.28
N GLU A 211 11.22 29.16 -12.27
CA GLU A 211 10.44 28.28 -13.15
C GLU A 211 10.50 28.70 -14.62
N SER A 212 10.55 30.00 -14.92
CA SER A 212 10.70 30.53 -16.30
C SER A 212 12.08 30.29 -16.94
N ASN A 213 13.10 29.86 -16.18
CA ASN A 213 14.46 29.74 -16.69
C ASN A 213 14.60 28.70 -17.84
N LYS A 214 13.75 27.68 -17.87
CA LYS A 214 13.79 26.64 -18.91
C LYS A 214 13.17 27.07 -20.25
N GLU A 215 12.51 28.21 -20.28
CA GLU A 215 11.63 28.63 -21.38
C GLU A 215 12.20 29.75 -22.25
N ASN A 216 13.28 30.41 -21.82
CA ASN A 216 13.78 31.62 -22.47
C ASN A 216 15.30 31.62 -22.62
N THR A 217 15.78 32.30 -23.66
CA THR A 217 17.21 32.63 -23.88
C THR A 217 17.76 33.65 -22.86
N LYS A 218 16.88 34.22 -22.01
CA LYS A 218 17.24 35.16 -20.94
C LYS A 218 17.47 34.41 -19.63
N ASN A 219 18.64 34.62 -19.02
CA ASN A 219 19.00 34.04 -17.73
C ASN A 219 18.19 34.70 -16.58
N TYR A 220 17.15 34.03 -16.08
CA TYR A 220 16.28 34.52 -15.00
C TYR A 220 16.74 34.12 -13.60
N LEU A 221 17.78 33.30 -13.48
CA LEU A 221 18.20 32.73 -12.20
C LEU A 221 18.74 33.79 -11.23
N ASP A 222 19.40 34.83 -11.74
CA ASP A 222 19.89 35.91 -10.90
C ASP A 222 18.74 36.75 -10.34
N SER A 223 17.68 36.96 -11.15
CA SER A 223 16.45 37.58 -10.66
C SER A 223 15.80 36.75 -9.56
N ALA A 224 15.70 35.42 -9.75
CA ALA A 224 15.19 34.52 -8.71
C ALA A 224 15.97 34.66 -7.40
N SER A 225 17.30 34.66 -7.47
CA SER A 225 18.20 34.83 -6.32
C SER A 225 17.95 36.15 -5.58
N VAL A 226 17.84 37.26 -6.32
CA VAL A 226 17.58 38.59 -5.75
C VAL A 226 16.26 38.61 -4.98
N TYR A 227 15.19 38.05 -5.55
CA TYR A 227 13.88 38.03 -4.90
C TYR A 227 13.83 37.12 -3.68
N PHE A 228 14.50 35.95 -3.72
CA PHE A 228 14.63 35.09 -2.54
C PHE A 228 15.43 35.77 -1.42
N LYS A 229 16.52 36.47 -1.76
CA LYS A 229 17.29 37.24 -0.78
C LYS A 229 16.42 38.32 -0.14
N LYS A 230 15.69 39.12 -0.94
CA LYS A 230 14.76 40.14 -0.40
C LYS A 230 13.69 39.52 0.51
N ALA A 231 13.14 38.37 0.14
CA ALA A 231 12.17 37.66 0.96
C ALA A 231 12.77 37.21 2.31
N PHE A 232 14.00 36.72 2.28
CA PHE A 232 14.73 36.29 3.46
C PHE A 232 15.09 37.46 4.38
N GLU A 233 15.53 38.60 3.83
CA GLU A 233 15.78 39.82 4.60
C GLU A 233 14.54 40.26 5.39
N VAL A 234 13.35 40.22 4.75
CA VAL A 234 12.08 40.50 5.44
C VAL A 234 11.80 39.44 6.52
N ALA A 235 12.06 38.17 6.23
CA ALA A 235 11.82 37.09 7.19
C ALA A 235 12.70 37.18 8.45
N LYS A 236 13.92 37.72 8.36
CA LYS A 236 14.76 37.97 9.55
C LYS A 236 14.14 38.97 10.52
N THR A 237 13.21 39.81 10.06
CA THR A 237 12.56 40.83 10.89
C THR A 237 11.34 40.32 11.68
N PHE A 238 10.97 39.04 11.55
CA PHE A 238 9.91 38.46 12.37
C PHE A 238 10.31 38.44 13.85
N ASN A 239 9.35 38.71 14.73
CA ASN A 239 9.53 38.65 16.18
C ASN A 239 8.43 37.78 16.81
N PRO A 240 8.77 36.60 17.36
CA PRO A 240 10.09 35.98 17.35
C PRO A 240 10.52 35.53 15.93
N PRO A 241 11.82 35.37 15.66
CA PRO A 241 12.30 34.86 14.38
C PRO A 241 11.75 33.46 14.07
N HIS A 242 11.37 33.23 12.82
CA HIS A 242 10.94 31.91 12.36
C HIS A 242 12.14 30.97 12.24
N LYS A 243 12.10 29.83 12.94
CA LYS A 243 13.24 28.89 13.03
C LYS A 243 13.74 28.37 11.68
N ASN A 244 12.86 28.26 10.69
CA ASN A 244 13.18 27.61 9.40
C ASN A 244 13.51 28.61 8.27
N SER A 245 13.47 29.93 8.53
CA SER A 245 13.62 30.93 7.46
C SER A 245 14.98 30.87 6.76
N GLU A 246 16.07 30.70 7.52
CA GLU A 246 17.42 30.55 6.97
C GLU A 246 17.52 29.28 6.12
N VAL A 247 17.10 28.14 6.68
CA VAL A 247 17.16 26.84 5.98
C VAL A 247 16.38 26.89 4.68
N LEU A 248 15.16 27.42 4.68
CA LEU A 248 14.34 27.53 3.48
C LEU A 248 14.98 28.47 2.43
N TYR A 249 15.64 29.54 2.85
CA TYR A 249 16.39 30.40 1.93
C TYR A 249 17.57 29.66 1.31
N GLN A 250 18.39 28.96 2.11
CA GLN A 250 19.53 28.17 1.64
C GLN A 250 19.10 27.07 0.66
N LEU A 251 17.99 26.38 0.94
CA LEU A 251 17.46 25.36 0.02
C LEU A 251 16.99 25.96 -1.31
N ARG A 252 16.44 27.18 -1.33
CA ARG A 252 16.12 27.90 -2.58
C ARG A 252 17.36 28.31 -3.37
N ILE A 253 18.45 28.65 -2.70
CA ILE A 253 19.75 28.87 -3.37
C ILE A 253 20.25 27.57 -3.97
N ALA A 254 20.11 26.43 -3.28
CA ALA A 254 20.44 25.13 -3.84
C ALA A 254 19.58 24.79 -5.07
N GLU A 255 18.29 25.12 -5.08
CA GLU A 255 17.43 24.98 -6.27
C GLU A 255 17.94 25.82 -7.46
N ILE A 256 18.42 27.03 -7.21
CA ILE A 256 19.05 27.87 -8.24
C ILE A 256 20.33 27.22 -8.78
N LEU A 257 21.20 26.71 -7.91
CA LEU A 257 22.43 26.04 -8.32
C LEU A 257 22.13 24.77 -9.14
N ILE A 258 21.13 23.98 -8.75
CA ILE A 258 20.62 22.85 -9.54
C ILE A 258 20.15 23.31 -10.91
N ALA A 259 19.44 24.45 -11.00
CA ALA A 259 19.01 25.02 -12.27
C ALA A 259 20.16 25.58 -13.13
N LYS A 260 21.30 25.94 -12.50
CA LYS A 260 22.58 26.28 -13.16
C LYS A 260 23.42 25.03 -13.49
N GLU A 261 22.93 23.83 -13.20
CA GLU A 261 23.65 22.56 -13.32
C GLU A 261 24.89 22.43 -12.42
N ASP A 262 25.03 23.28 -11.41
CA ASP A 262 26.08 23.18 -10.39
C ASP A 262 25.64 22.27 -9.24
N PHE A 263 25.53 20.97 -9.53
CA PHE A 263 25.02 19.97 -8.60
C PHE A 263 25.94 19.75 -7.39
N LYS A 264 27.27 19.96 -7.55
CA LYS A 264 28.24 19.77 -6.47
C LYS A 264 28.08 20.86 -5.42
N GLU A 265 28.00 22.12 -5.82
CA GLU A 265 27.84 23.22 -4.88
C GLU A 265 26.44 23.21 -4.25
N ALA A 266 25.40 22.89 -5.04
CA ALA A 266 24.06 22.67 -4.50
C ALA A 266 24.05 21.61 -3.39
N LEU A 267 24.73 20.49 -3.60
CA LEU A 267 24.80 19.40 -2.62
C LEU A 267 25.48 19.83 -1.32
N LYS A 268 26.55 20.63 -1.38
CA LYS A 268 27.21 21.16 -0.17
C LYS A 268 26.25 22.01 0.67
N ILE A 269 25.49 22.90 0.03
CA ILE A 269 24.48 23.72 0.72
C ILE A 269 23.41 22.83 1.37
N ILE A 270 22.94 21.81 0.64
CA ILE A 270 21.90 20.90 1.15
C ILE A 270 22.43 20.10 2.35
N GLN A 271 23.66 19.56 2.26
CA GLN A 271 24.30 18.80 3.33
C GLN A 271 24.54 19.63 4.60
N LYS A 272 24.91 20.91 4.45
CA LYS A 272 25.04 21.82 5.60
C LYS A 272 23.73 21.99 6.38
N ASN A 273 22.60 21.82 5.71
CA ASN A 273 21.26 21.96 6.29
C ASN A 273 20.59 20.60 6.61
N ASP A 274 21.33 19.50 6.49
CA ASP A 274 20.85 18.12 6.62
C ASP A 274 20.75 17.67 8.09
N ILE A 275 19.96 18.41 8.85
CA ILE A 275 19.54 18.05 10.21
C ILE A 275 18.11 17.53 10.17
N ILE A 276 17.72 16.68 11.12
CA ILE A 276 16.32 16.24 11.21
C ILE A 276 15.46 17.42 11.67
N HIS A 277 14.69 17.99 10.76
CA HIS A 277 13.78 19.09 11.05
C HIS A 277 12.47 18.55 11.65
N LYS A 278 11.92 19.26 12.64
CA LYS A 278 10.56 18.96 13.16
C LYS A 278 9.50 19.08 12.07
N GLU A 279 9.72 19.98 11.12
CA GLU A 279 8.82 20.19 9.99
C GLU A 279 9.11 19.17 8.89
N PHE A 280 8.20 18.23 8.74
CA PHE A 280 8.21 17.18 7.73
C PHE A 280 8.53 17.68 6.30
N ARG A 281 7.97 18.83 5.90
CA ARG A 281 8.14 19.37 4.54
C ARG A 281 9.57 19.78 4.21
N VAL A 282 10.34 20.19 5.22
CA VAL A 282 11.74 20.59 5.03
C VAL A 282 12.60 19.36 4.77
N ASN A 283 12.42 18.29 5.55
CA ASN A 283 13.10 17.01 5.32
C ASN A 283 12.77 16.44 3.95
N GLN A 284 11.49 16.49 3.57
CA GLN A 284 11.05 16.04 2.26
C GLN A 284 11.73 16.83 1.12
N LEU A 285 11.80 18.17 1.23
CA LEU A 285 12.49 19.02 0.26
C LEU A 285 13.98 18.65 0.16
N ILE A 286 14.68 18.54 1.29
CA ILE A 286 16.10 18.13 1.35
C ILE A 286 16.32 16.79 0.63
N ASN A 287 15.52 15.76 0.96
CA ASN A 287 15.64 14.44 0.35
C ASN A 287 15.42 14.49 -1.17
N SER A 288 14.43 15.27 -1.62
CA SER A 288 14.18 15.44 -3.06
C SER A 288 15.34 16.12 -3.80
N LEU A 289 15.90 17.20 -3.23
CA LEU A 289 17.00 17.93 -3.85
C LEU A 289 18.27 17.07 -3.88
N LYS A 290 18.56 16.32 -2.82
CA LYS A 290 19.66 15.34 -2.80
C LYS A 290 19.51 14.30 -3.88
N ALA A 291 18.33 13.68 -3.98
CA ALA A 291 18.07 12.66 -4.99
C ALA A 291 18.31 13.20 -6.41
N ILE A 292 17.90 14.44 -6.69
CA ILE A 292 18.16 15.11 -7.97
C ILE A 292 19.66 15.33 -8.18
N CYS A 293 20.39 15.88 -7.20
CA CYS A 293 21.83 16.11 -7.32
C CYS A 293 22.60 14.80 -7.54
N PHE A 294 22.36 13.77 -6.73
CA PHE A 294 23.04 12.48 -6.86
C PHE A 294 22.71 11.78 -8.18
N TYR A 295 21.48 11.91 -8.68
CA TYR A 295 21.10 11.36 -9.98
C TYR A 295 21.92 11.98 -11.12
N GLN A 296 22.06 13.32 -11.12
CA GLN A 296 22.84 14.04 -12.12
C GLN A 296 24.35 13.78 -11.98
N LEU A 297 24.84 13.61 -10.75
CA LEU A 297 26.21 13.21 -10.45
C LEU A 297 26.50 11.73 -10.70
N LYS A 298 25.50 10.94 -11.14
CA LYS A 298 25.60 9.51 -11.44
C LYS A 298 25.97 8.63 -10.23
N ASP A 299 25.65 9.08 -9.02
CA ASP A 299 25.76 8.27 -7.80
C ASP A 299 24.47 7.47 -7.59
N ASN A 300 24.50 6.19 -8.00
CA ASN A 300 23.31 5.34 -8.03
C ASN A 300 22.77 5.02 -6.63
N ASP A 301 23.65 4.69 -5.68
CA ASP A 301 23.25 4.24 -4.34
C ASP A 301 22.61 5.40 -3.57
N SER A 302 23.26 6.56 -3.58
CA SER A 302 22.72 7.76 -2.94
C SER A 302 21.42 8.21 -3.61
N THR A 303 21.31 8.11 -4.94
CA THR A 303 20.08 8.42 -5.67
C THR A 303 18.92 7.55 -5.16
N LEU A 304 19.11 6.23 -5.12
CA LEU A 304 18.08 5.30 -4.69
C LEU A 304 17.71 5.49 -3.21
N TYR A 305 18.70 5.73 -2.36
CA TYR A 305 18.50 5.95 -0.93
C TYR A 305 17.63 7.19 -0.68
N TYR A 306 18.03 8.37 -1.17
CA TYR A 306 17.30 9.61 -0.90
C TYR A 306 15.94 9.66 -1.61
N SER A 307 15.82 9.04 -2.79
CA SER A 307 14.52 8.86 -3.46
C SER A 307 13.56 8.02 -2.61
N LYS A 308 14.04 6.92 -2.00
CA LYS A 308 13.23 6.10 -1.09
C LYS A 308 12.89 6.83 0.20
N GLN A 309 13.80 7.63 0.76
CA GLN A 309 13.51 8.42 1.96
C GLN A 309 12.42 9.48 1.71
N PHE A 310 12.49 10.17 0.57
CA PHE A 310 11.42 11.07 0.12
C PHE A 310 10.05 10.36 0.05
N LEU A 311 10.02 9.11 -0.43
CA LEU A 311 8.80 8.31 -0.52
C LEU A 311 8.38 7.63 0.78
N LYS A 312 9.28 7.34 1.73
CA LYS A 312 8.93 6.77 3.04
C LYS A 312 8.12 7.75 3.88
N GLU A 313 8.43 9.01 3.69
CA GLU A 313 7.75 10.16 4.28
C GLU A 313 6.29 10.35 3.75
N HIS A 314 5.90 9.67 2.66
CA HIS A 314 4.65 9.82 1.89
C HIS A 314 3.32 9.59 2.66
N SER A 315 3.32 8.98 3.85
CA SER A 315 2.08 8.58 4.54
C SER A 315 1.31 9.73 5.22
N LYS A 316 1.79 10.99 5.17
CA LYS A 316 1.19 12.13 5.90
C LYS A 316 1.01 13.40 5.06
N LYS A 317 -0.16 13.52 4.40
CA LYS A 317 -0.79 14.74 3.79
C LYS A 317 -0.08 15.42 2.59
N SER A 318 -0.95 15.93 1.68
CA SER A 318 -0.76 16.82 0.51
C SER A 318 0.69 17.11 0.07
N ILE A 319 1.10 16.41 -0.98
CA ILE A 319 2.45 16.42 -1.54
C ILE A 319 2.63 17.53 -2.59
N VAL A 320 3.86 18.05 -2.72
CA VAL A 320 4.31 18.80 -3.91
C VAL A 320 4.41 17.83 -5.08
N LYS A 321 3.33 17.70 -5.87
CA LYS A 321 3.24 16.73 -6.98
C LYS A 321 4.41 16.79 -7.96
N LYS A 322 4.99 17.97 -8.19
CA LYS A 322 6.15 18.17 -9.07
C LYS A 322 7.36 17.33 -8.64
N SER A 323 7.71 17.38 -7.35
CA SER A 323 8.84 16.62 -6.80
C SER A 323 8.57 15.12 -6.84
N VAL A 324 7.33 14.67 -6.63
CA VAL A 324 6.95 13.25 -6.75
C VAL A 324 7.16 12.74 -8.16
N ILE A 325 6.71 13.48 -9.17
CA ILE A 325 6.90 13.11 -10.58
C ILE A 325 8.39 12.97 -10.88
N SER A 326 9.21 13.94 -10.46
CA SER A 326 10.67 13.89 -10.65
C SER A 326 11.31 12.69 -9.96
N ILE A 327 10.90 12.35 -8.73
CA ILE A 327 11.45 11.21 -7.99
C ILE A 327 11.00 9.87 -8.59
N TYR A 328 9.74 9.73 -9.01
CA TYR A 328 9.29 8.54 -9.71
C TYR A 328 10.02 8.35 -11.04
N ASP A 329 10.25 9.41 -11.80
CA ASP A 329 11.02 9.36 -13.04
C ASP A 329 12.48 8.93 -12.78
N ILE A 330 13.14 9.53 -11.79
CA ILE A 330 14.50 9.15 -11.36
C ILE A 330 14.56 7.67 -10.99
N LEU A 331 13.59 7.18 -10.19
CA LEU A 331 13.53 5.77 -9.80
C LEU A 331 13.29 4.86 -11.00
N ALA A 332 12.37 5.20 -11.91
CA ALA A 332 12.11 4.44 -13.13
C ALA A 332 13.39 4.28 -13.95
N ASN A 333 14.11 5.38 -14.16
CA ASN A 333 15.35 5.41 -14.92
C ASN A 333 16.47 4.62 -14.23
N GLN A 334 16.62 4.74 -12.90
CA GLN A 334 17.66 4.00 -12.18
C GLN A 334 17.39 2.50 -12.15
N TYR A 335 16.15 2.08 -11.91
CA TYR A 335 15.79 0.66 -11.96
C TYR A 335 15.94 0.09 -13.37
N TYR A 336 15.64 0.89 -14.40
CA TYR A 336 15.84 0.48 -15.79
C TYR A 336 17.32 0.23 -16.10
N LYS A 337 18.21 1.16 -15.71
CA LYS A 337 19.68 1.01 -15.84
C LYS A 337 20.20 -0.21 -15.08
N ASN A 338 19.67 -0.45 -13.89
CA ASN A 338 20.02 -1.61 -13.05
C ASN A 338 19.37 -2.93 -13.51
N LYS A 339 18.71 -2.96 -14.68
CA LYS A 339 18.02 -4.12 -15.26
C LYS A 339 16.88 -4.67 -14.38
N GLN A 340 16.36 -3.88 -13.44
CA GLN A 340 15.21 -4.22 -12.59
C GLN A 340 13.91 -3.76 -13.26
N ILE A 341 13.51 -4.49 -14.30
CA ILE A 341 12.44 -4.09 -15.22
C ILE A 341 11.09 -3.90 -14.52
N ASP A 342 10.70 -4.76 -13.57
CA ASP A 342 9.41 -4.64 -12.89
C ASP A 342 9.30 -3.37 -12.04
N SER A 343 10.39 -3.03 -11.34
CA SER A 343 10.46 -1.78 -10.57
C SER A 343 10.47 -0.58 -11.49
N ALA A 344 11.24 -0.64 -12.59
CA ALA A 344 11.26 0.42 -13.61
C ALA A 344 9.87 0.64 -14.22
N TYR A 345 9.16 -0.44 -14.55
CA TYR A 345 7.79 -0.43 -15.08
C TYR A 345 6.83 0.22 -14.08
N LYS A 346 6.84 -0.21 -12.81
CA LYS A 346 6.00 0.34 -11.75
C LYS A 346 6.18 1.86 -11.60
N TYR A 347 7.42 2.33 -11.48
CA TYR A 347 7.66 3.76 -11.29
C TYR A 347 7.37 4.57 -12.55
N SER A 348 7.55 3.98 -13.74
CA SER A 348 7.13 4.59 -15.00
C SER A 348 5.61 4.78 -15.09
N GLU A 349 4.82 3.79 -14.68
CA GLU A 349 3.36 3.91 -14.59
C GLU A 349 2.95 5.03 -13.63
N LEU A 350 3.57 5.10 -12.45
CA LEU A 350 3.30 6.15 -11.46
C LEU A 350 3.65 7.54 -12.00
N THR A 351 4.80 7.70 -12.68
CA THR A 351 5.19 8.95 -13.33
C THR A 351 4.15 9.41 -14.35
N ILE A 352 3.73 8.50 -15.25
CA ILE A 352 2.75 8.84 -16.29
C ILE A 352 1.37 9.14 -15.69
N ALA A 353 0.94 8.41 -14.65
CA ALA A 353 -0.32 8.66 -13.97
C ALA A 353 -0.34 10.07 -13.33
N GLU A 354 0.71 10.46 -12.61
CA GLU A 354 0.81 11.79 -12.02
C GLU A 354 0.91 12.90 -13.08
N LEU A 355 1.62 12.67 -14.19
CA LEU A 355 1.68 13.58 -15.32
C LEU A 355 0.31 13.75 -15.99
N LYS A 356 -0.45 12.68 -16.15
CA LYS A 356 -1.81 12.72 -16.71
C LYS A 356 -2.71 13.59 -15.84
N VAL A 357 -2.70 13.37 -14.52
CA VAL A 357 -3.44 14.21 -13.55
C VAL A 357 -3.01 15.67 -13.60
N LEU A 358 -1.72 15.95 -13.84
CA LEU A 358 -1.22 17.32 -14.00
C LEU A 358 -1.69 17.97 -15.31
N ASN A 359 -1.76 17.21 -16.40
CA ASN A 359 -2.07 17.68 -17.75
C ASN A 359 -3.56 17.81 -18.04
N GLU A 360 -4.41 16.91 -17.54
CA GLU A 360 -5.88 16.97 -17.73
C GLU A 360 -6.49 18.27 -17.19
N ASN A 361 -5.82 18.87 -16.22
CA ASN A 361 -6.26 20.07 -15.54
C ASN A 361 -5.68 21.38 -16.13
N LYS A 362 -4.90 21.28 -17.21
CA LYS A 362 -4.33 22.43 -17.94
C LYS A 362 -4.96 22.48 -19.35
N ASN A 363 -5.76 23.52 -19.63
CA ASN A 363 -6.40 23.69 -20.95
C ASN A 363 -5.37 23.75 -22.10
N GLU A 364 -5.83 23.41 -23.31
CA GLU A 364 -5.02 23.34 -24.54
C GLU A 364 -4.22 24.61 -24.87
N ALA A 365 -4.76 25.79 -24.57
CA ALA A 365 -4.07 27.07 -24.76
C ALA A 365 -2.81 27.24 -23.90
N ASN A 366 -2.62 26.42 -22.85
CA ASN A 366 -1.51 26.50 -21.90
C ASN A 366 -0.50 25.35 -22.03
N LYS A 367 -0.65 24.47 -23.03
CA LYS A 367 0.28 23.36 -23.28
C LYS A 367 1.68 23.83 -23.75
N SER A 368 1.82 25.09 -24.16
CA SER A 368 3.07 25.68 -24.69
C SER A 368 4.11 26.08 -23.63
N HIS A 369 3.72 26.23 -22.36
CA HIS A 369 4.57 26.86 -21.33
C HIS A 369 4.90 25.95 -20.13
N TYR A 370 4.83 24.62 -20.27
CA TYR A 370 5.25 23.72 -19.19
C TYR A 370 5.98 22.50 -19.76
N LEU A 371 7.18 22.75 -20.26
CA LEU A 371 8.11 21.71 -20.66
C LEU A 371 9.41 21.90 -19.86
N TYR A 372 9.39 21.43 -18.61
CA TYR A 372 10.57 20.69 -18.15
C TYR A 372 10.78 19.53 -19.14
N ASP A 373 11.87 18.80 -18.97
CA ASP A 373 12.15 17.52 -19.63
C ASP A 373 11.03 16.45 -19.48
N TYR A 374 9.83 16.79 -19.00
CA TYR A 374 8.65 15.93 -18.89
C TYR A 374 8.24 15.31 -20.22
N LYS A 375 8.45 15.97 -21.36
CA LYS A 375 8.21 15.34 -22.67
C LYS A 375 9.19 14.18 -22.87
N ASN A 376 10.47 14.39 -22.61
CA ASN A 376 11.49 13.35 -22.72
C ASN A 376 11.29 12.26 -21.65
N ALA A 377 10.96 12.63 -20.42
CA ALA A 377 10.56 11.70 -19.36
C ALA A 377 9.33 10.88 -19.80
N GLN A 378 8.31 11.51 -20.40
CA GLN A 378 7.12 10.82 -20.88
C GLN A 378 7.43 9.87 -22.03
N GLU A 379 8.26 10.28 -22.99
CA GLU A 379 8.71 9.44 -24.10
C GLU A 379 9.53 8.24 -23.59
N LEU A 380 10.49 8.49 -22.70
CA LEU A 380 11.31 7.44 -22.09
C LEU A 380 10.48 6.47 -21.25
N ASN A 381 9.58 6.98 -20.41
CA ASN A 381 8.70 6.15 -19.59
C ASN A 381 7.76 5.31 -20.47
N LYS A 382 7.23 5.85 -21.59
CA LYS A 382 6.46 5.05 -22.58
C LYS A 382 7.30 3.92 -23.18
N LEU A 383 8.59 4.14 -23.45
CA LEU A 383 9.50 3.09 -23.92
C LEU A 383 9.72 2.01 -22.85
N ILE A 384 9.92 2.40 -21.59
CA ILE A 384 10.04 1.48 -20.44
C ILE A 384 8.77 0.62 -20.31
N LEU A 385 7.58 1.23 -20.42
CA LEU A 385 6.31 0.50 -20.39
C LEU A 385 6.18 -0.50 -21.54
N LYS A 386 6.53 -0.09 -22.77
CA LYS A 386 6.49 -0.99 -23.95
C LYS A 386 7.40 -2.19 -23.76
N LYS A 387 8.60 -1.99 -23.19
CA LYS A 387 9.56 -3.07 -22.92
C LYS A 387 9.11 -3.97 -21.77
N GLY A 388 8.61 -3.40 -20.67
CA GLY A 388 8.05 -4.17 -19.54
C GLY A 388 6.82 -5.00 -19.94
N LYS A 389 5.96 -4.45 -20.81
CA LYS A 389 4.82 -5.21 -21.35
C LYS A 389 5.28 -6.40 -22.22
N LYS A 390 6.33 -6.23 -23.03
CA LYS A 390 6.92 -7.33 -23.80
C LYS A 390 7.50 -8.42 -22.90
N THR A 391 8.21 -8.06 -21.82
CA THR A 391 8.76 -9.05 -20.88
C THR A 391 7.64 -9.78 -20.14
N ASN A 392 6.58 -9.09 -19.71
CA ASN A 392 5.44 -9.73 -19.06
C ASN A 392 4.70 -10.71 -19.99
N ASN A 393 4.48 -10.32 -21.25
CA ASN A 393 3.88 -11.21 -22.25
C ASN A 393 4.73 -12.49 -22.46
N TYR A 394 6.06 -12.39 -22.41
CA TYR A 394 6.95 -13.54 -22.52
C TYR A 394 6.77 -14.54 -21.35
N TYR A 395 6.64 -14.05 -20.11
CA TYR A 395 6.34 -14.91 -18.95
C TYR A 395 4.97 -15.60 -19.06
N ILE A 396 3.95 -14.89 -19.56
CA ILE A 396 2.63 -15.47 -19.81
C ILE A 396 2.73 -16.59 -20.86
N ILE A 397 3.49 -16.38 -21.94
CA ILE A 397 3.71 -17.40 -22.97
C ILE A 397 4.43 -18.63 -22.40
N ILE A 398 5.49 -18.44 -21.59
CA ILE A 398 6.18 -19.56 -20.92
C ILE A 398 5.22 -20.34 -20.03
N LEU A 399 4.41 -19.65 -19.23
CA LEU A 399 3.43 -20.30 -18.36
C LEU A 399 2.42 -21.14 -19.17
N LEU A 400 1.92 -20.61 -20.29
CA LEU A 400 1.04 -21.34 -21.20
C LEU A 400 1.71 -22.59 -21.81
N ILE A 401 3.00 -22.50 -22.16
CA ILE A 401 3.78 -23.65 -22.66
C ILE A 401 3.92 -24.72 -21.58
N ILE A 402 4.22 -24.34 -20.33
CA ILE A 402 4.31 -25.26 -19.20
C ILE A 402 2.97 -25.97 -18.97
N ILE A 403 1.85 -25.24 -19.03
CA ILE A 403 0.51 -25.81 -18.90
C ILE A 403 0.23 -26.80 -20.04
N LEU A 404 0.57 -26.44 -21.28
CA LEU A 404 0.43 -27.32 -22.46
C LEU A 404 1.25 -28.60 -22.33
N LEU A 405 2.50 -28.51 -21.86
CA LEU A 405 3.35 -29.66 -21.58
C LEU A 405 2.76 -30.54 -20.47
N GLY A 406 2.20 -29.93 -19.42
CA GLY A 406 1.46 -30.65 -18.38
C GLY A 406 0.26 -31.42 -18.93
N ILE A 407 -0.57 -30.79 -19.76
CA ILE A 407 -1.71 -31.45 -20.41
C ILE A 407 -1.24 -32.60 -21.32
N PHE A 408 -0.17 -32.37 -22.10
CA PHE A 408 0.39 -33.39 -23.00
C PHE A 408 0.93 -34.60 -22.23
N THR A 409 1.66 -34.39 -21.13
CA THR A 409 2.17 -35.48 -20.29
C THR A 409 1.02 -36.29 -19.67
N VAL A 410 -0.01 -35.63 -19.14
CA VAL A 410 -1.21 -36.31 -18.62
C VAL A 410 -1.91 -37.13 -19.70
N TYR A 411 -2.12 -36.55 -20.89
CA TYR A 411 -2.69 -37.25 -22.03
C TYR A 411 -1.88 -38.51 -22.40
N PHE A 412 -0.55 -38.39 -22.44
CA PHE A 412 0.35 -39.52 -22.76
C PHE A 412 0.28 -40.63 -21.70
N LEU A 413 0.21 -40.28 -20.41
CA LEU A 413 0.04 -41.24 -19.32
C LEU A 413 -1.30 -41.98 -19.41
N LEU A 414 -2.39 -41.27 -19.70
CA LEU A 414 -3.71 -41.89 -19.90
C LEU A 414 -3.74 -42.82 -21.12
N LYS A 415 -3.13 -42.41 -22.24
CA LYS A 415 -3.02 -43.24 -23.45
C LYS A 415 -2.18 -44.50 -23.21
N ARG A 416 -1.07 -44.39 -22.47
CA ARG A 416 -0.23 -45.52 -22.07
C ARG A 416 -1.01 -46.51 -21.20
N ASN A 417 -1.75 -46.04 -20.20
CA ASN A 417 -2.59 -46.90 -19.36
C ASN A 417 -3.66 -47.64 -20.16
N LYS A 418 -4.27 -47.00 -21.17
CA LYS A 418 -5.26 -47.63 -22.06
C LYS A 418 -4.65 -48.70 -22.98
N LYS A 419 -3.39 -48.53 -23.41
CA LYS A 419 -2.65 -49.56 -24.16
C LYS A 419 -2.33 -50.75 -23.26
N THR A 420 -1.76 -50.50 -22.08
CA THR A 420 -1.46 -51.54 -21.09
C THR A 420 -2.71 -52.32 -20.66
N SER A 421 -3.87 -51.66 -20.52
CA SER A 421 -5.13 -52.36 -20.23
C SER A 421 -5.61 -53.24 -21.38
N LYS A 422 -5.43 -52.80 -22.64
CA LYS A 422 -5.76 -53.61 -23.82
C LYS A 422 -4.86 -54.83 -23.96
N ASP A 423 -3.55 -54.65 -23.79
CA ASP A 423 -2.58 -55.75 -23.82
C ASP A 423 -2.87 -56.76 -22.69
N LEU A 424 -3.26 -56.29 -21.50
CA LEU A 424 -3.69 -57.15 -20.37
C LEU A 424 -5.00 -57.90 -20.63
N THR A 425 -5.95 -57.31 -21.38
CA THR A 425 -7.18 -58.00 -21.76
C THR A 425 -6.94 -59.06 -22.83
N GLU A 426 -6.07 -58.79 -23.81
CA GLU A 426 -5.68 -59.76 -24.85
C GLU A 426 -4.90 -60.95 -24.24
N ILE A 427 -3.98 -60.69 -23.32
CA ILE A 427 -3.26 -61.73 -22.58
C ILE A 427 -4.21 -62.56 -21.69
N LYS A 428 -5.22 -61.94 -21.07
CA LYS A 428 -6.24 -62.67 -20.28
C LYS A 428 -7.12 -63.56 -21.14
N THR A 429 -7.46 -63.14 -22.36
CA THR A 429 -8.20 -63.98 -23.31
C THR A 429 -7.36 -65.17 -23.77
N GLU A 430 -6.06 -65.01 -24.04
CA GLU A 430 -5.17 -66.13 -24.38
C GLU A 430 -4.93 -67.11 -23.21
N ILE A 431 -4.93 -66.63 -21.96
CA ILE A 431 -4.74 -67.48 -20.77
C ILE A 431 -6.00 -68.31 -20.47
N ASN A 432 -7.20 -67.80 -20.79
CA ASN A 432 -8.46 -68.50 -20.52
C ASN A 432 -8.75 -69.66 -21.50
N GLU A 433 -8.04 -69.76 -22.63
CA GLU A 433 -8.18 -70.88 -23.58
C GLU A 433 -7.25 -72.07 -23.27
N LYS A 434 -6.36 -71.97 -22.27
CA LYS A 434 -5.60 -73.12 -21.76
C LYS A 434 -6.27 -73.70 -20.51
N PRO A 435 -6.49 -75.03 -20.42
CA PRO A 435 -7.11 -75.64 -19.25
C PRO A 435 -6.22 -75.46 -18.01
N LEU A 436 -6.83 -74.99 -16.92
CA LEU A 436 -6.22 -74.91 -15.59
C LEU A 436 -5.76 -76.32 -15.13
N PRO A 437 -4.57 -76.46 -14.52
CA PRO A 437 -4.15 -77.74 -13.96
C PRO A 437 -5.09 -78.14 -12.80
N GLN A 438 -5.60 -79.37 -12.85
CA GLN A 438 -6.45 -79.96 -11.81
C GLN A 438 -5.76 -79.93 -10.42
N LYS A 439 -6.50 -79.53 -9.39
CA LYS A 439 -6.09 -79.60 -7.98
C LYS A 439 -6.01 -81.08 -7.59
N LYS A 440 -4.82 -81.62 -7.29
CA LYS A 440 -4.65 -83.01 -6.82
C LYS A 440 -5.30 -83.17 -5.44
N GLU A 441 -6.31 -84.04 -5.32
CA GLU A 441 -6.78 -84.55 -4.04
C GLU A 441 -5.82 -85.63 -3.53
N TYR A 442 -5.35 -85.48 -2.28
CA TYR A 442 -4.51 -86.48 -1.63
C TYR A 442 -5.39 -87.30 -0.66
N ASN A 443 -5.45 -88.61 -0.85
CA ASN A 443 -6.09 -89.53 0.10
C ASN A 443 -5.07 -89.87 1.21
N ILE A 444 -5.03 -89.05 2.26
CA ILE A 444 -4.07 -89.16 3.36
C ILE A 444 -4.68 -90.02 4.47
N ASP A 445 -3.97 -91.06 4.90
CA ASP A 445 -4.37 -91.91 6.03
C ASP A 445 -4.53 -91.08 7.33
N GLU A 446 -5.59 -91.35 8.10
CA GLU A 446 -5.99 -90.55 9.29
C GLU A 446 -4.87 -90.51 10.34
N LYS A 447 -4.11 -91.59 10.49
CA LYS A 447 -2.96 -91.67 11.40
C LYS A 447 -1.80 -90.77 10.94
N LEU A 448 -1.56 -90.71 9.63
CA LEU A 448 -0.53 -89.82 9.06
C LEU A 448 -0.98 -88.36 9.16
N GLU A 449 -2.23 -88.04 8.84
CA GLU A 449 -2.78 -86.69 9.00
C GLU A 449 -2.62 -86.17 10.44
N LYS A 450 -3.01 -86.97 11.43
CA LYS A 450 -2.82 -86.63 12.85
C LYS A 450 -1.35 -86.43 13.22
N THR A 451 -0.44 -87.23 12.65
CA THR A 451 1.01 -87.08 12.88
C THR A 451 1.54 -85.78 12.29
N LEU A 452 1.09 -85.41 11.08
CA LEU A 452 1.49 -84.16 10.42
C LEU A 452 0.95 -82.93 11.15
N LEU A 453 -0.31 -82.97 11.60
CA LEU A 453 -0.92 -81.90 12.40
C LEU A 453 -0.19 -81.71 13.73
N ASN A 454 0.13 -82.80 14.44
CA ASN A 454 0.93 -82.72 15.66
C ASN A 454 2.31 -82.13 15.40
N GLY A 455 2.97 -82.52 14.31
CA GLY A 455 4.27 -81.96 13.93
C GLY A 455 4.23 -80.47 13.58
N ILE A 456 3.14 -80.00 12.97
CA ILE A 456 2.89 -78.57 12.69
C ILE A 456 2.68 -77.81 14.02
N ASN A 457 1.89 -78.37 14.94
CA ASN A 457 1.67 -77.77 16.26
C ASN A 457 2.95 -77.70 17.11
N GLU A 458 3.80 -78.74 17.05
CA GLU A 458 5.10 -78.73 17.72
C GLU A 458 6.05 -77.68 17.15
N LEU A 459 6.01 -77.46 15.83
CA LEU A 459 6.76 -76.37 15.19
C LEU A 459 6.36 -75.00 15.74
N GLU A 460 5.06 -74.73 15.87
CA GLU A 460 4.58 -73.45 16.41
C GLU A 460 5.03 -73.29 17.87
N LYS A 461 4.87 -74.34 18.68
CA LYS A 461 5.23 -74.36 20.09
C LYS A 461 6.73 -74.12 20.31
N ASN A 462 7.58 -74.77 19.51
CA ASN A 462 9.03 -74.65 19.60
C ASN A 462 9.58 -73.40 18.89
N LYS A 463 8.71 -72.68 18.16
CA LYS A 463 9.06 -71.49 17.36
C LYS A 463 10.12 -71.77 16.29
N ASP A 464 10.14 -72.99 15.75
CA ASP A 464 11.06 -73.43 14.69
C ASP A 464 10.98 -72.49 13.46
N PHE A 465 9.82 -71.87 13.24
CA PHE A 465 9.58 -70.92 12.16
C PHE A 465 10.46 -69.65 12.25
N LEU A 466 11.08 -69.33 13.38
CA LEU A 466 11.97 -68.17 13.53
C LEU A 466 13.37 -68.39 12.91
N ASP A 467 13.75 -69.63 12.59
CA ASP A 467 15.03 -69.92 11.94
C ASP A 467 15.02 -69.41 10.47
N PRO A 468 15.99 -68.58 10.05
CA PRO A 468 16.14 -68.15 8.66
C PRO A 468 16.23 -69.30 7.64
N ASN A 469 16.72 -70.47 8.04
CA ASN A 469 16.86 -71.66 7.20
C ASN A 469 15.61 -72.56 7.22
N PHE A 470 14.56 -72.17 7.96
CA PHE A 470 13.35 -72.95 8.05
C PHE A 470 12.65 -73.06 6.69
N SER A 471 12.40 -74.30 6.25
CA SER A 471 11.83 -74.59 4.93
C SER A 471 10.91 -75.81 4.97
N ILE A 472 9.99 -75.89 4.01
CA ILE A 472 9.06 -77.02 3.90
C ILE A 472 9.79 -78.34 3.64
N ASN A 473 10.94 -78.30 2.95
CA ASN A 473 11.79 -79.47 2.75
C ASN A 473 12.35 -79.98 4.08
N GLY A 474 12.80 -79.07 4.95
CA GLY A 474 13.29 -79.42 6.29
C GLY A 474 12.19 -80.02 7.16
N LEU A 475 11.00 -79.42 7.14
CA LEU A 475 9.84 -79.94 7.87
C LEU A 475 9.39 -81.32 7.36
N ALA A 476 9.36 -81.50 6.04
CA ALA A 476 9.02 -82.79 5.41
C ALA A 476 9.97 -83.89 5.88
N LYS A 477 11.27 -83.60 5.92
CA LYS A 477 12.29 -84.53 6.41
C LYS A 477 12.13 -84.84 7.90
N LYS A 478 11.85 -83.83 8.73
CA LYS A 478 11.64 -83.98 10.19
C LYS A 478 10.42 -84.86 10.50
N LEU A 479 9.36 -84.73 9.70
CA LEU A 479 8.10 -85.46 9.88
C LEU A 479 8.00 -86.74 9.02
N ASN A 480 9.12 -87.15 8.40
CA ASN A 480 9.21 -88.33 7.53
C ASN A 480 8.10 -88.38 6.44
N THR A 481 7.88 -87.26 5.75
CA THR A 481 6.86 -87.10 4.70
C THR A 481 7.42 -86.35 3.48
N ASN A 482 6.57 -86.00 2.51
CA ASN A 482 6.94 -85.17 1.36
C ASN A 482 6.32 -83.77 1.44
N THR A 483 6.90 -82.82 0.69
CA THR A 483 6.46 -81.42 0.69
C THR A 483 5.07 -81.21 0.12
N SER A 484 4.60 -82.11 -0.76
CA SER A 484 3.26 -82.03 -1.32
C SER A 484 2.18 -82.31 -0.28
N TYR A 485 2.37 -83.33 0.57
CA TYR A 485 1.47 -83.67 1.66
C TYR A 485 1.43 -82.55 2.71
N LEU A 486 2.58 -82.00 3.08
CA LEU A 486 2.62 -80.85 3.99
C LEU A 486 1.98 -79.60 3.40
N SER A 487 2.24 -79.30 2.12
CA SER A 487 1.61 -78.16 1.46
C SER A 487 0.10 -78.35 1.40
N TYR A 488 -0.37 -79.56 1.15
CA TYR A 488 -1.78 -79.91 1.12
C TYR A 488 -2.43 -79.75 2.49
N ILE A 489 -1.89 -80.36 3.55
CA ILE A 489 -2.43 -80.26 4.91
C ILE A 489 -2.42 -78.80 5.39
N ILE A 490 -1.33 -78.07 5.21
CA ILE A 490 -1.27 -76.66 5.61
C ILE A 490 -2.29 -75.85 4.82
N ASN A 491 -2.45 -76.09 3.51
CA ASN A 491 -3.46 -75.41 2.72
C ASN A 491 -4.89 -75.76 3.14
N LYS A 492 -5.14 -77.04 3.49
CA LYS A 492 -6.43 -77.53 3.96
C LYS A 492 -6.83 -76.87 5.28
N GLU A 493 -5.91 -76.80 6.24
CA GLU A 493 -6.20 -76.29 7.58
C GLU A 493 -6.17 -74.76 7.66
N SER A 494 -5.21 -74.11 7.00
CA SER A 494 -5.01 -72.65 7.12
C SER A 494 -5.59 -71.86 5.94
N ASN A 495 -6.05 -72.51 4.87
CA ASN A 495 -6.39 -71.88 3.59
C ASN A 495 -5.26 -71.03 2.97
N GLN A 496 -4.00 -71.34 3.33
CA GLN A 496 -2.83 -70.59 2.89
C GLN A 496 -1.75 -71.49 2.30
N SER A 497 -0.85 -70.93 1.50
CA SER A 497 0.39 -71.63 1.14
C SER A 497 1.34 -71.67 2.33
N PHE A 498 2.23 -72.68 2.39
CA PHE A 498 3.26 -72.77 3.44
C PHE A 498 4.04 -71.46 3.64
N LYS A 499 4.39 -70.76 2.56
CA LYS A 499 5.10 -69.48 2.64
C LYS A 499 4.27 -68.38 3.31
N GLN A 500 2.97 -68.33 3.04
CA GLN A 500 2.05 -67.39 3.68
C GLN A 500 1.89 -67.72 5.16
N TYR A 501 1.67 -69.00 5.46
CA TYR A 501 1.52 -69.52 6.82
C TYR A 501 2.75 -69.19 7.71
N ILE A 502 3.97 -69.45 7.23
CA ILE A 502 5.20 -69.07 7.96
C ILE A 502 5.37 -67.55 8.08
N THR A 503 4.96 -66.80 7.05
CA THR A 503 5.02 -65.32 7.10
C THR A 503 4.09 -64.77 8.18
N GLU A 504 2.88 -65.31 8.28
CA GLU A 504 1.90 -64.95 9.31
C GLU A 504 2.45 -65.24 10.72
N LEU A 505 2.88 -66.48 11.00
CA LEU A 505 3.44 -66.86 12.31
C LEU A 505 4.60 -65.95 12.74
N ARG A 506 5.52 -65.62 11.82
CA ARG A 506 6.65 -64.72 12.09
C ARG A 506 6.21 -63.30 12.44
N ILE A 507 5.23 -62.77 11.72
CA ILE A 507 4.74 -61.39 11.92
C ILE A 507 3.90 -61.30 13.19
N GLU A 508 3.02 -62.26 13.45
CA GLU A 508 2.24 -62.33 14.69
C GLU A 508 3.13 -62.42 15.92
N TYR A 509 4.18 -63.26 15.86
CA TYR A 509 5.18 -63.36 16.91
C TYR A 509 5.86 -62.01 17.20
N LEU A 510 6.26 -61.29 16.14
CA LEU A 510 6.88 -59.97 16.28
C LEU A 510 5.91 -58.95 16.89
N ILE A 511 4.65 -58.93 16.43
CA ILE A 511 3.62 -58.03 16.94
C ILE A 511 3.42 -58.27 18.44
N LYS A 512 3.31 -59.53 18.87
CA LYS A 512 3.18 -59.89 20.27
C LYS A 512 4.36 -59.37 21.10
N ARG A 513 5.60 -59.62 20.63
CA ARG A 513 6.83 -59.12 21.27
C ARG A 513 6.89 -57.59 21.36
N LEU A 514 6.47 -56.89 20.32
CA LEU A 514 6.43 -55.42 20.31
C LEU A 514 5.41 -54.83 21.29
N ILE A 515 4.28 -55.54 21.49
CA ILE A 515 3.24 -55.15 22.45
C ILE A 515 3.72 -55.43 23.88
N GLU A 516 4.17 -56.65 24.17
CA GLU A 516 4.49 -57.12 25.52
C GLU A 516 5.84 -56.60 26.04
N GLU A 517 6.85 -56.43 25.17
CA GLU A 517 8.22 -56.11 25.57
C GLU A 517 8.70 -54.76 25.00
N LYS A 518 8.64 -53.71 25.82
CA LYS A 518 9.02 -52.33 25.42
C LYS A 518 10.43 -52.22 24.79
N LYS A 519 11.39 -53.08 25.19
CA LYS A 519 12.76 -53.06 24.65
C LYS A 519 12.81 -53.30 23.13
N PHE A 520 11.90 -54.10 22.57
CA PHE A 520 11.84 -54.38 21.14
C PHE A 520 11.48 -53.14 20.31
N ARG A 521 10.80 -52.15 20.90
CA ARG A 521 10.43 -50.88 20.23
C ARG A 521 11.62 -49.96 19.95
N ASN A 522 12.80 -50.30 20.46
CA ASN A 522 14.05 -49.57 20.25
C ASN A 522 15.00 -50.28 19.27
N TYR A 523 14.63 -51.47 18.78
CA TYR A 523 15.44 -52.20 17.82
C TYR A 523 15.32 -51.55 16.43
N THR A 524 16.38 -51.67 15.64
CA THR A 524 16.33 -51.24 14.24
C THR A 524 15.42 -52.17 13.43
N ILE A 525 14.86 -51.69 12.32
CA ILE A 525 14.04 -52.51 11.40
C ILE A 525 14.81 -53.73 10.89
N LYS A 526 16.13 -53.61 10.71
CA LYS A 526 17.00 -54.73 10.34
C LYS A 526 17.08 -55.76 11.47
N SER A 527 17.33 -55.32 12.70
CA SER A 527 17.39 -56.21 13.88
C SER A 527 16.05 -56.92 14.13
N LEU A 528 14.93 -56.22 13.96
CA LEU A 528 13.61 -56.83 14.08
C LEU A 528 13.35 -57.88 12.98
N ALA A 529 13.87 -57.67 11.77
CA ALA A 529 13.77 -58.66 10.71
C ALA A 529 14.56 -59.93 11.05
N GLU A 530 15.77 -59.77 11.58
CA GLU A 530 16.66 -60.87 11.99
C GLU A 530 16.05 -61.72 13.12
N GLU A 531 15.43 -61.08 14.12
CA GLU A 531 14.75 -61.73 15.26
C GLU A 531 13.61 -62.67 14.86
N ILE A 532 13.02 -62.47 13.66
CA ILE A 532 11.94 -63.32 13.14
C ILE A 532 12.31 -64.08 11.86
N GLY A 533 13.60 -64.29 11.64
CA GLY A 533 14.08 -65.20 10.60
C GLY A 533 14.10 -64.61 9.18
N TYR A 534 14.08 -63.28 9.04
CA TYR A 534 14.29 -62.63 7.75
C TYR A 534 15.75 -62.20 7.58
N THR A 535 16.36 -62.59 6.46
CA THR A 535 17.73 -62.19 6.09
C THR A 535 17.81 -60.80 5.43
N ASN A 536 16.66 -60.22 5.06
CA ASN A 536 16.58 -58.94 4.36
C ASN A 536 15.44 -58.05 4.89
N ALA A 537 15.80 -56.88 5.44
CA ALA A 537 14.88 -55.88 5.98
C ALA A 537 13.83 -55.39 4.98
N SER A 538 14.17 -55.30 3.68
CA SER A 538 13.24 -54.89 2.62
C SER A 538 12.18 -55.96 2.33
N ALA A 539 12.55 -57.24 2.42
CA ALA A 539 11.60 -58.35 2.29
C ALA A 539 10.66 -58.40 3.51
N PHE A 540 11.21 -58.25 4.71
CA PHE A 540 10.45 -58.12 5.95
C PHE A 540 9.44 -56.97 5.92
N THR A 541 9.87 -55.76 5.55
CA THR A 541 9.01 -54.56 5.56
C THR A 541 7.82 -54.72 4.59
N ARG A 542 8.05 -55.33 3.42
CA ARG A 542 6.97 -55.64 2.47
C ARG A 542 6.01 -56.69 3.02
N ALA A 543 6.52 -57.75 3.66
CA ALA A 543 5.70 -58.79 4.26
C ALA A 543 4.85 -58.24 5.42
N PHE A 544 5.46 -57.48 6.33
CA PHE A 544 4.78 -56.83 7.47
C PHE A 544 3.69 -55.87 6.99
N LYS A 545 3.98 -55.01 6.01
CA LYS A 545 2.98 -54.09 5.44
C LYS A 545 1.85 -54.84 4.75
N LYS A 546 2.14 -55.93 4.04
CA LYS A 546 1.11 -56.75 3.40
C LYS A 546 0.18 -57.40 4.43
N TYR A 547 0.74 -57.87 5.55
CA TYR A 547 -0.01 -58.54 6.61
C TYR A 547 -0.81 -57.56 7.48
N LYS A 548 -0.18 -56.49 7.98
CA LYS A 548 -0.77 -55.55 8.94
C LYS A 548 -1.40 -54.30 8.31
N GLY A 549 -1.12 -54.02 7.03
CA GLY A 549 -1.59 -52.84 6.29
C GLY A 549 -0.68 -51.60 6.42
N ILE A 550 0.20 -51.56 7.44
CA ILE A 550 1.10 -50.44 7.73
C ILE A 550 2.55 -50.91 7.87
N THR A 551 3.52 -49.99 7.78
CA THR A 551 4.93 -50.38 7.90
C THR A 551 5.28 -50.74 9.35
N PRO A 552 6.34 -51.55 9.60
CA PRO A 552 6.77 -51.83 10.97
C PRO A 552 7.16 -50.57 11.74
N SER A 553 7.76 -49.57 11.07
CA SER A 553 8.10 -48.27 11.67
C SER A 553 6.86 -47.52 12.15
N ASP A 554 5.80 -47.48 11.33
CA ASP A 554 4.54 -46.83 11.69
C ASP A 554 3.87 -47.55 12.86
N PHE A 555 3.90 -48.89 12.86
CA PHE A 555 3.34 -49.69 13.96
C PHE A 555 4.08 -49.43 15.28
N ILE A 556 5.42 -49.42 15.28
CA ILE A 556 6.22 -49.10 16.48
C ILE A 556 5.94 -47.69 16.98
N LYS A 557 5.78 -46.72 16.07
CA LYS A 557 5.43 -45.34 16.42
C LYS A 557 4.08 -45.29 17.14
N SER A 558 3.06 -45.98 16.62
CA SER A 558 1.75 -46.04 17.27
C SER A 558 1.77 -46.67 18.67
N LEU A 559 2.73 -47.56 18.96
CA LEU A 559 2.93 -48.14 20.29
C LEU A 559 3.78 -47.27 21.24
N LYS A 560 4.35 -46.16 20.78
CA LYS A 560 5.07 -45.18 21.63
C LYS A 560 4.20 -43.98 22.00
N GLU A 561 3.16 -43.72 21.22
CA GLU A 561 2.21 -42.63 21.42
C GLU A 561 1.04 -43.02 22.35
N ASN A 562 0.86 -44.32 22.63
CA ASN A 562 0.01 -44.90 23.68
C ASN A 562 0.89 -45.52 24.78
#